data_AF-A0A9E2TT70-F1
#
_entry.id   AF-A0A9E2TT70-F1
#
_cell.length_a   1.000
_cell.length_b   1.000
_cell.length_c   1.000
_cell.angle_alpha   90.00
_cell.angle_beta   90.00
_cell.angle_gamma   90.00
#
_symmetry.space_group_name_H-M   'P 1'
#
loop_
_entity.id
_entity.type
_entity.pdbx_description
1 polymer ?
#
loop_
_entity_poly.entity_id
_entity_poly.type
_entity_poly.pdbx_seq_one_letter_code
_entity_poly.pdbx_strand_id
1 'polypeptide(L)'
;MFVLIWIHLLSAVVWIGGMVFLSVVLVPVLRRGGQFAQHATLFRTVAYRFRGLVWGAMGVLIVTGLVIASGRSIDVTAPHLWPAVFAAKLGVVALLFALTLLHDLVVGPRVRRVLGVKEVERTAGDRLLLRYSVLVPRLSLLLSLVVLLLAVILART
;
A
#
# COMPACT_ATOMS: atom_id res chain seq x y z
N MET A 1 -20.73 -3.37 -16.59
CA MET A 1 -19.91 -2.21 -16.16
C MET A 1 -20.06 -1.92 -14.66
N PHE A 2 -21.28 -1.72 -14.13
CA PHE A 2 -21.49 -1.37 -12.71
C PHE A 2 -20.87 -2.33 -11.68
N VAL A 3 -21.09 -3.64 -11.83
CA VAL A 3 -20.52 -4.65 -10.92
C VAL A 3 -19.00 -4.60 -10.88
N LEU A 4 -18.37 -4.35 -12.02
CA LEU A 4 -16.92 -4.29 -12.14
C LEU A 4 -16.35 -3.05 -11.44
N ILE A 5 -17.01 -1.90 -11.59
CA ILE A 5 -16.69 -0.68 -10.83
C ILE A 5 -16.89 -0.93 -9.33
N TRP A 6 -17.98 -1.58 -8.93
CA TRP A 6 -18.25 -1.91 -7.53
C TRP A 6 -17.14 -2.80 -6.93
N ILE A 7 -16.70 -3.85 -7.65
CA ILE A 7 -15.58 -4.71 -7.24
C ILE A 7 -14.26 -3.93 -7.15
N HIS A 8 -13.99 -3.05 -8.12
CA HIS A 8 -12.81 -2.18 -8.11
C HIS A 8 -12.78 -1.27 -6.87
N LEU A 9 -13.92 -0.63 -6.58
CA LEU A 9 -14.08 0.23 -5.40
C LEU A 9 -13.97 -0.58 -4.10
N LEU A 10 -14.57 -1.76 -4.02
CA LEU A 10 -14.47 -2.62 -2.84
C LEU A 10 -13.01 -3.00 -2.56
N SER A 11 -12.25 -3.31 -3.60
CA SER A 11 -10.82 -3.62 -3.48
C SER A 11 -10.00 -2.41 -3.05
N ALA A 12 -10.32 -1.22 -3.57
CA ALA A 12 -9.70 0.03 -3.10
C ALA A 12 -10.02 0.31 -1.63
N VAL A 13 -11.26 0.11 -1.20
CA VAL A 13 -11.70 0.28 0.21
C VAL A 13 -10.98 -0.69 1.12
N VAL A 14 -10.88 -1.97 0.76
CA VAL A 14 -10.14 -2.97 1.54
C VAL A 14 -8.68 -2.58 1.70
N TRP A 15 -8.03 -2.18 0.60
CA TRP A 15 -6.61 -1.83 0.63
C TRP A 15 -6.33 -0.55 1.43
N ILE A 16 -7.03 0.54 1.11
CA ILE A 16 -6.81 1.86 1.72
C ILE A 16 -7.33 1.87 3.17
N GLY A 17 -8.53 1.32 3.40
CA GLY A 17 -9.09 1.18 4.74
C GLY A 17 -8.19 0.34 5.65
N GLY A 18 -7.55 -0.69 5.10
CA GLY A 18 -6.51 -1.45 5.78
C GLY A 18 -5.30 -0.63 6.21
N MET A 19 -4.75 0.16 5.29
CA MET A 19 -3.61 1.04 5.57
C MET A 19 -3.97 2.08 6.64
N VAL A 20 -5.17 2.65 6.57
CA VAL A 20 -5.71 3.57 7.58
C VAL A 20 -5.83 2.85 8.93
N PHE A 21 -6.48 1.69 8.98
CA PHE A 21 -6.67 0.93 10.21
C PHE A 21 -5.33 0.57 10.87
N LEU A 22 -4.38 0.02 10.11
CA LEU A 22 -3.08 -0.34 10.64
C LEU A 22 -2.31 0.88 11.15
N SER A 23 -2.29 1.99 10.39
CA SER A 23 -1.44 3.14 10.68
C SER A 23 -2.03 4.08 11.74
N VAL A 24 -3.35 4.27 11.74
CA VAL A 24 -4.06 5.28 12.55
C VAL A 24 -4.70 4.65 13.79
N VAL A 25 -5.08 3.37 13.74
CA VAL A 25 -5.75 2.70 14.86
C VAL A 25 -4.84 1.70 15.54
N LEU A 26 -4.40 0.65 14.83
CA LEU A 26 -3.69 -0.47 15.44
C LEU A 26 -2.32 -0.06 15.97
N VAL A 27 -1.47 0.58 15.17
CA VAL A 27 -0.11 0.96 15.60
C VAL A 27 -0.14 1.89 16.83
N PRO A 28 -0.95 2.95 16.89
CA PRO A 28 -1.06 3.79 18.09
C PRO A 28 -1.55 3.03 19.33
N VAL A 29 -2.54 2.14 19.18
CA VAL A 29 -3.03 1.31 20.29
C VAL A 29 -1.92 0.42 20.84
N LEU A 30 -1.16 -0.24 19.97
CA LEU A 30 -0.07 -1.13 20.39
C LEU A 30 1.15 -0.39 20.94
N ARG A 31 1.32 0.90 20.64
CA ARG A 31 2.39 1.75 21.19
C ARG A 31 2.02 2.38 22.54
N ARG A 32 0.74 2.34 22.93
CA ARG A 32 0.27 2.92 24.18
C ARG A 32 0.98 2.27 25.36
N GLY A 33 1.55 3.07 26.26
CA GLY A 33 2.28 2.58 27.43
C GLY A 33 3.69 2.03 27.16
N GLY A 34 4.26 2.22 25.97
CA GLY A 34 5.65 1.83 25.66
C GLY A 34 5.87 0.32 25.46
N GLN A 35 4.81 -0.48 25.46
CA GLN A 35 4.85 -1.95 25.43
C GLN A 35 4.79 -2.54 24.02
N PHE A 36 5.15 -1.78 22.98
CA PHE A 36 5.06 -2.25 21.58
C PHE A 36 5.85 -3.55 21.37
N ALA A 37 6.98 -3.72 22.07
CA ALA A 37 7.77 -4.96 22.03
C ALA A 37 6.97 -6.19 22.48
N GLN A 38 6.10 -6.05 23.49
CA GLN A 38 5.25 -7.14 23.99
C GLN A 38 4.17 -7.51 22.97
N HIS A 39 3.66 -6.54 22.22
CA HIS A 39 2.62 -6.75 21.20
C HIS A 39 3.16 -6.94 19.78
N ALA A 40 4.49 -6.96 19.59
CA ALA A 40 5.10 -7.06 18.27
C ALA A 40 4.71 -8.36 17.54
N THR A 41 4.55 -9.46 18.27
CA THR A 41 4.09 -10.74 17.71
C THR A 41 2.66 -10.65 17.21
N LEU A 42 1.75 -10.02 17.97
CA LEU A 42 0.36 -9.81 17.56
C LEU A 42 0.29 -8.93 16.30
N PHE A 43 1.00 -7.79 16.32
CA PHE A 43 1.06 -6.91 15.15
C PHE A 43 1.54 -7.66 13.91
N ARG A 44 2.61 -8.46 14.04
CA ARG A 44 3.17 -9.25 12.94
C ARG A 44 2.16 -10.26 12.39
N THR A 45 1.44 -10.97 13.25
CA THR A 45 0.42 -11.95 12.83
C THR A 45 -0.72 -11.25 12.07
N VAL A 46 -1.21 -10.13 12.59
CA VAL A 46 -2.25 -9.32 11.94
C VAL A 46 -1.75 -8.81 10.59
N ALA A 47 -0.57 -8.19 10.54
CA ALA A 47 0.02 -7.66 9.31
C ALA A 47 0.26 -8.75 8.26
N TYR A 48 0.68 -9.95 8.67
CA TYR A 48 0.90 -11.07 7.74
C TYR A 48 -0.41 -11.62 7.17
N ARG A 49 -1.46 -11.73 7.99
CA ARG A 49 -2.80 -12.10 7.49
C ARG A 49 -3.37 -11.02 6.57
N PHE A 50 -3.21 -9.76 6.94
CA PHE A 50 -3.67 -8.63 6.14
C PHE A 50 -2.93 -8.52 4.80
N ARG A 51 -1.64 -8.89 4.75
CA ARG A 51 -0.85 -8.94 3.53
C ARG A 51 -1.54 -9.77 2.44
N GLY A 52 -2.02 -10.98 2.75
CA GLY A 52 -2.73 -11.81 1.76
C GLY A 52 -3.95 -11.11 1.16
N LEU A 53 -4.72 -10.39 1.98
CA LEU A 53 -5.88 -9.61 1.54
C LEU A 53 -5.48 -8.42 0.66
N VAL A 54 -4.39 -7.72 1.02
CA VAL A 54 -3.83 -6.62 0.23
C VAL A 54 -3.37 -7.10 -1.14
N TRP A 55 -2.62 -8.20 -1.22
CA TRP A 55 -2.17 -8.77 -2.50
C TRP A 55 -3.34 -9.17 -3.39
N GLY A 56 -4.38 -9.78 -2.80
CA GLY A 56 -5.63 -10.09 -3.52
C GLY A 56 -6.31 -8.84 -4.06
N ALA A 57 -6.54 -7.84 -3.19
CA ALA A 57 -7.16 -6.58 -3.58
C ALA A 57 -6.36 -5.83 -4.65
N MET A 58 -5.03 -5.84 -4.56
CA MET A 58 -4.12 -5.24 -5.52
C MET A 58 -4.19 -5.92 -6.90
N GLY A 59 -4.24 -7.26 -6.93
CA GLY A 59 -4.47 -8.00 -8.18
C GLY A 59 -5.82 -7.66 -8.81
N VAL A 60 -6.88 -7.61 -8.00
CA VAL A 60 -8.22 -7.22 -8.46
C VAL A 60 -8.23 -5.79 -8.99
N LEU A 61 -7.57 -4.83 -8.33
CA LEU A 61 -7.47 -3.43 -8.77
C LEU A 61 -6.80 -3.29 -10.14
N ILE A 62 -5.73 -4.05 -10.40
CA ILE A 62 -5.06 -4.05 -11.71
C ILE A 62 -6.02 -4.57 -12.79
N VAL A 63 -6.55 -5.79 -12.58
CA VAL A 63 -7.40 -6.44 -13.59
C VAL A 63 -8.63 -5.60 -13.87
N THR A 64 -9.35 -5.19 -12.83
CA THR A 64 -10.56 -4.37 -12.99
C THR A 64 -10.23 -2.98 -13.53
N GLY A 65 -9.13 -2.35 -13.12
CA GLY A 65 -8.70 -1.04 -13.62
C GLY A 65 -8.43 -1.04 -15.13
N LEU A 66 -7.76 -2.08 -15.64
CA LEU A 66 -7.51 -2.26 -17.07
C LEU A 66 -8.82 -2.45 -17.84
N VAL A 67 -9.72 -3.31 -17.35
CA VAL A 67 -11.01 -3.56 -18.02
C VAL A 67 -11.90 -2.31 -18.03
N ILE A 68 -11.92 -1.52 -16.94
CA ILE A 68 -12.64 -0.23 -16.91
C ILE A 68 -12.04 0.75 -17.93
N ALA A 69 -10.71 0.83 -18.01
CA ALA A 69 -10.03 1.73 -18.92
C ALA A 69 -10.36 1.39 -20.39
N SER A 70 -10.25 0.11 -20.77
CA SER A 70 -10.62 -0.34 -22.11
C SER A 70 -12.10 -0.07 -22.43
N GLY A 71 -13.00 -0.27 -21.45
CA GLY A 71 -14.42 0.06 -21.60
C GLY A 71 -14.73 1.54 -21.73
N ARG A 72 -13.77 2.42 -21.40
CA ARG A 72 -13.82 3.89 -21.62
C ARG A 72 -13.04 4.32 -22.86
N SER A 73 -12.77 3.40 -23.80
CA SER A 73 -11.98 3.65 -25.01
C SER A 73 -10.56 4.17 -24.75
N ILE A 74 -10.01 3.95 -23.55
CA ILE A 74 -8.60 4.23 -23.27
C ILE A 74 -7.80 3.01 -23.74
N ASP A 75 -6.99 3.20 -24.77
CA ASP A 75 -6.10 2.16 -25.25
C ASP A 75 -4.93 1.95 -24.27
N VAL A 76 -4.99 0.86 -23.50
CA VAL A 76 -3.97 0.49 -22.51
C VAL A 76 -2.61 0.14 -23.12
N THR A 77 -2.52 -0.06 -24.44
CA THR A 77 -1.28 -0.37 -25.15
C THR A 77 -0.57 0.87 -25.71
N ALA A 78 -1.24 2.03 -25.72
CA ALA A 78 -0.72 3.29 -26.25
C ALA A 78 -0.61 4.39 -25.17
N PRO A 79 0.40 4.35 -24.29
CA PRO A 79 0.55 5.31 -23.19
C PRO A 79 0.61 6.78 -23.60
N HIS A 80 1.09 7.05 -24.82
CA HIS A 80 1.20 8.40 -25.38
C HIS A 80 -0.17 9.05 -25.69
N LEU A 81 -1.24 8.26 -25.76
CA LEU A 81 -2.61 8.71 -26.00
C LEU A 81 -3.43 8.86 -24.72
N TRP A 82 -2.85 8.54 -23.56
CA TRP A 82 -3.61 8.53 -22.32
C TRP A 82 -3.98 9.94 -21.87
N PRO A 83 -5.21 10.14 -21.36
CA PRO A 83 -5.55 11.35 -20.62
C PRO A 83 -4.54 11.56 -19.47
N ALA A 84 -4.07 12.80 -19.30
CA ALA A 84 -3.04 13.12 -18.30
C ALA A 84 -3.40 12.64 -16.88
N VAL A 85 -4.68 12.74 -16.50
CA VAL A 85 -5.19 12.27 -15.20
C VAL A 85 -5.09 10.74 -15.07
N PHE A 86 -5.37 9.99 -16.15
CA PHE A 86 -5.23 8.54 -16.17
C PHE A 86 -3.77 8.12 -16.05
N ALA A 87 -2.87 8.75 -16.82
CA ALA A 87 -1.44 8.50 -16.76
C ALA A 87 -0.87 8.80 -15.37
N ALA A 88 -1.25 9.94 -14.77
CA ALA A 88 -0.87 10.30 -13.40
C ALA A 88 -1.37 9.27 -12.38
N LYS A 89 -2.65 8.86 -12.48
CA LYS A 89 -3.22 7.83 -11.60
C LYS A 89 -2.43 6.53 -11.71
N LEU A 90 -2.15 6.06 -12.93
CA LEU A 90 -1.43 4.80 -13.13
C LEU A 90 0.02 4.89 -12.65
N GLY A 91 0.68 6.03 -12.83
CA GLY A 91 2.03 6.27 -12.31
C GLY A 91 2.09 6.20 -10.78
N VAL A 92 1.13 6.84 -10.09
CA VAL A 92 1.05 6.77 -8.62
C VAL A 92 0.71 5.35 -8.13
N VAL A 93 -0.20 4.65 -8.81
CA VAL A 93 -0.52 3.25 -8.50
C VAL A 93 0.71 2.35 -8.68
N ALA A 94 1.46 2.52 -9.77
CA ALA A 94 2.69 1.76 -10.02
C ALA A 94 3.75 2.02 -8.94
N LEU A 95 3.93 3.29 -8.54
CA LEU A 95 4.82 3.66 -7.44
C LEU A 95 4.39 3.00 -6.12
N LEU A 96 3.10 3.04 -5.79
CA LEU A 96 2.56 2.36 -4.61
C LEU A 96 2.81 0.86 -4.63
N PHE A 97 2.62 0.24 -5.80
CA PHE A 97 2.88 -1.18 -5.99
C PHE A 97 4.35 -1.52 -5.75
N ALA A 98 5.26 -0.73 -6.33
CA ALA A 98 6.69 -0.90 -6.14
C ALA A 98 7.09 -0.72 -4.67
N LEU A 99 6.58 0.31 -4.00
CA LEU A 99 6.82 0.53 -2.56
C LEU A 99 6.31 -0.63 -1.71
N THR A 100 5.12 -1.14 -2.02
CA THR A 100 4.52 -2.28 -1.29
C THR A 100 5.34 -3.55 -1.49
N LEU A 101 5.74 -3.85 -2.73
CA LEU A 101 6.58 -5.00 -3.06
C LEU A 101 7.94 -4.93 -2.37
N LEU A 102 8.62 -3.77 -2.46
CA LEU A 102 9.91 -3.53 -1.80
C LEU A 102 9.80 -3.66 -0.28
N HIS A 103 8.76 -3.07 0.32
CA HIS A 103 8.52 -3.17 1.75
C HIS A 103 8.26 -4.62 2.18
N ASP A 104 7.42 -5.35 1.43
CA ASP A 104 6.99 -6.68 1.82
C ASP A 104 8.04 -7.77 1.61
N LEU A 105 8.81 -7.68 0.53
CA LEU A 105 9.80 -8.68 0.14
C LEU A 105 11.20 -8.37 0.65
N VAL A 106 11.60 -7.09 0.72
CA VAL A 106 12.98 -6.71 1.08
C VAL A 106 13.07 -6.22 2.52
N VAL A 107 12.21 -5.27 2.89
CA VAL A 107 12.29 -4.63 4.23
C VAL A 107 11.81 -5.58 5.31
N GLY A 108 10.69 -6.30 5.10
CA GLY A 108 10.14 -7.24 6.06
C GLY A 108 11.16 -8.29 6.57
N PRO A 109 11.87 -9.01 5.68
CA PRO A 109 12.91 -9.96 6.10
C PRO A 109 14.14 -9.33 6.74
N ARG A 110 14.56 -8.14 6.29
CA ARG A 110 15.72 -7.44 6.84
C ARG A 110 15.45 -6.90 8.24
N VAL A 111 14.28 -6.30 8.47
CA VAL A 111 13.87 -5.80 9.79
C VAL A 111 13.80 -6.93 10.82
N ARG A 112 13.33 -8.13 10.45
CA ARG A 112 13.37 -9.29 11.35
C ARG A 112 14.79 -9.67 11.79
N ARG A 113 15.76 -9.63 10.87
CA ARG A 113 17.16 -9.90 11.18
C ARG A 113 17.72 -8.85 12.14
N VAL A 114 17.49 -7.56 11.84
CA VAL A 114 18.00 -6.44 12.64
C VAL A 114 17.39 -6.38 14.05
N LEU A 115 16.11 -6.75 14.20
CA LEU A 115 15.45 -6.80 15.51
C LEU A 115 15.97 -7.91 16.42
N GLY A 116 16.62 -8.95 15.87
CA GLY A 116 17.30 -9.99 16.65
C GLY A 116 18.70 -9.58 17.15
N VAL A 117 19.25 -8.49 16.64
CA VAL A 117 20.57 -7.95 17.05
C VAL A 117 20.38 -6.94 18.18
N LYS A 118 21.28 -6.96 19.18
CA LYS A 118 21.28 -6.00 20.29
C LYS A 118 21.41 -4.57 19.75
N GLU A 119 20.72 -3.62 20.38
CA GLU A 119 20.66 -2.23 19.89
C GLU A 119 22.03 -1.56 19.77
N VAL A 120 22.96 -1.93 20.65
CA VAL A 120 24.35 -1.45 20.69
C VAL A 120 25.17 -1.90 19.46
N GLU A 121 24.80 -3.02 18.85
CA GLU A 121 25.51 -3.62 17.70
C GLU A 121 24.91 -3.19 16.34
N ARG A 122 23.86 -2.36 16.33
CA ARG A 122 23.18 -1.94 15.10
C ARG A 122 23.99 -0.91 14.32
N THR A 123 24.15 -1.16 13.02
CA THR A 123 24.86 -0.28 12.09
C THR A 123 24.01 0.96 11.73
N ALA A 124 24.62 2.02 11.19
CA ALA A 124 23.87 3.16 10.65
C ALA A 124 22.82 2.75 9.60
N GLY A 125 23.13 1.75 8.77
CA GLY A 125 22.21 1.16 7.80
C GLY A 125 20.98 0.48 8.44
N ASP A 126 21.15 -0.15 9.61
CA ASP A 126 20.06 -0.79 10.35
C ASP A 126 19.09 0.24 10.91
N ARG A 127 19.62 1.35 11.44
CA ARG A 127 18.81 2.50 11.90
C ARG A 127 18.04 3.13 10.74
N LEU A 128 18.65 3.25 9.56
CA LEU A 128 17.97 3.75 8.37
C LEU A 128 16.85 2.81 7.90
N LEU A 129 17.10 1.50 7.88
CA LEU A 129 16.09 0.47 7.58
C LEU A 129 14.88 0.54 8.51
N LEU A 130 15.12 0.72 9.82
CA LEU A 130 14.04 0.87 10.80
C LEU A 130 13.22 2.14 10.58
N ARG A 131 13.86 3.28 10.28
CA ARG A 131 13.16 4.52 9.90
C ARG A 131 12.34 4.34 8.63
N TYR A 132 12.92 3.72 7.61
CA TYR A 132 12.26 3.43 6.34
C TYR A 132 11.02 2.55 6.55
N SER A 133 11.10 1.52 7.40
CA SER A 133 9.98 0.63 7.74
C SER A 133 8.80 1.35 8.39
N VAL A 134 9.01 2.49 9.05
CA VAL A 134 7.93 3.29 9.66
C VAL A 134 7.41 4.36 8.69
N LEU A 135 8.29 4.93 7.87
CA LEU A 135 7.94 6.02 6.97
C LEU A 135 7.19 5.53 5.71
N VAL A 136 7.61 4.41 5.13
CA VAL A 136 7.02 3.89 3.89
C VAL A 136 5.51 3.65 4.02
N PRO A 137 4.99 2.97 5.06
CA PRO A 137 3.54 2.78 5.17
C PRO A 137 2.74 4.10 5.23
N ARG A 138 3.31 5.14 5.85
CA ARG A 138 2.67 6.47 5.93
C ARG A 138 2.69 7.18 4.58
N LEU A 139 3.81 7.14 3.88
CA LEU A 139 3.90 7.68 2.52
C LEU A 139 2.98 6.94 1.56
N SER A 140 2.92 5.61 1.65
CA SER A 140 1.97 4.78 0.89
C SER A 140 0.52 5.14 1.19
N LEU A 141 0.18 5.42 2.46
CA LEU A 141 -1.15 5.89 2.79
C LEU A 141 -1.46 7.23 2.10
N LEU A 142 -0.58 8.23 2.18
CA LEU A 142 -0.76 9.52 1.51
C LEU A 142 -0.91 9.38 0.00
N LEU A 143 -0.04 8.61 -0.64
CA LEU A 143 -0.10 8.33 -2.07
C LEU A 143 -1.40 7.60 -2.46
N SER A 144 -1.91 6.71 -1.60
CA SER A 144 -3.18 6.02 -1.87
C SER A 144 -4.39 6.97 -1.83
N LEU A 145 -4.36 8.00 -0.98
CA LEU A 145 -5.37 9.06 -0.97
C LEU A 145 -5.28 9.93 -2.24
N VAL A 146 -4.07 10.19 -2.74
CA VAL A 146 -3.87 10.86 -4.04
C VAL A 146 -4.46 10.01 -5.18
N VAL A 147 -4.28 8.69 -5.17
CA VAL A 147 -4.92 7.80 -6.16
C VAL A 147 -6.44 7.89 -6.12
N LEU A 148 -7.05 7.94 -4.93
CA LEU A 148 -8.49 8.13 -4.79
C LEU A 148 -8.94 9.47 -5.36
N LEU A 149 -8.21 10.56 -5.07
CA LEU A 149 -8.52 11.88 -5.61
C LEU A 149 -8.45 11.89 -7.14
N LEU A 150 -7.38 11.34 -7.72
CA LEU A 150 -7.23 11.21 -9.17
C LEU A 150 -8.33 10.34 -9.79
N ALA A 151 -8.78 9.29 -9.10
CA ALA A 151 -9.89 8.46 -9.54
C ALA A 151 -11.22 9.24 -9.57
N VAL A 152 -11.47 10.10 -8.59
CA VAL A 152 -12.66 10.98 -8.57
C VAL A 152 -12.61 12.01 -9.69
N ILE A 153 -11.44 12.63 -9.92
CA ILE A 153 -11.24 13.58 -11.02
C ILE A 153 -11.52 12.88 -12.37
N LEU A 154 -10.91 11.72 -12.61
CA LEU A 154 -11.11 10.93 -13.83
C LEU A 154 -12.55 10.42 -14.00
N ALA A 155 -13.32 10.30 -12.91
CA ALA A 155 -14.72 9.91 -12.99
C ALA A 155 -15.64 11.08 -13.40
N ARG A 156 -15.18 12.32 -13.27
CA ARG A 156 -15.94 13.54 -13.59
C ARG A 156 -15.54 14.21 -14.90
N THR A 157 -14.41 13.82 -15.49
CA THR A 157 -13.95 14.20 -16.83
C THR A 157 -14.47 13.23 -17.86
#